data_AF-A0A7X2PKL9-F1
#
_entry.id   AF-A0A7X2PKL9-F1
#
_cell.length_a   1.000
_cell.length_b   1.000
_cell.length_c   1.000
_cell.angle_alpha   90.00
_cell.angle_beta   90.00
_cell.angle_gamma   90.00
#
_symmetry.space_group_name_H-M   'P 1'
#
loop_
_entity.id
_entity.type
_entity.pdbx_description
1 polymer ?
#
loop_
_entity_poly.entity_id
_entity_poly.type
_entity_poly.pdbx_seq_one_letter_code
_entity_poly.pdbx_strand_id
1 'polypeptide(L)'
;MKDFGLNKGLDNLEKLRQTLTAVTDRFAGFEAHGLNVHVEFPLFQRLALPVTMGKTKIAGIKIHNTRMLRLKEILLHHATQIQGWRTADIHQAILSAFNLKPASYTLTLRYDLRKLTAHGLVERDGNRYCYRLKDKGSKVVLMFVLFHKRVCGPLANSLFERQPNHEHKPKSKSKIETAYYKADAAIQNVINQLVTAA
;
A
#
# COMPACT_ATOMS: atom_id res chain seq x y z
N MET A 1 0.36 -9.14 25.85
CA MET A 1 0.48 -10.61 25.78
C MET A 1 -0.75 -11.29 25.17
N LYS A 2 -1.99 -10.85 25.49
CA LYS A 2 -3.21 -11.33 24.82
C LYS A 2 -3.18 -11.20 23.28
N ASP A 3 -2.58 -10.14 22.76
CA ASP A 3 -2.47 -9.91 21.30
C ASP A 3 -1.59 -10.95 20.59
N PHE A 4 -0.71 -11.61 21.35
CA PHE A 4 0.14 -12.71 20.89
C PHE A 4 -0.45 -14.08 21.25
N GLY A 5 -1.64 -14.13 21.89
CA GLY A 5 -2.26 -15.36 22.38
C GLY A 5 -1.49 -16.03 23.52
N LEU A 6 -0.68 -15.28 24.28
CA LEU A 6 0.15 -15.81 25.37
C LEU A 6 -0.35 -15.32 26.74
N ASN A 7 -0.24 -16.20 27.75
CA ASN A 7 -0.54 -15.87 29.14
C ASN A 7 0.63 -15.15 29.80
N LYS A 8 0.36 -14.26 30.76
CA LYS A 8 1.42 -13.59 31.52
C LYS A 8 2.19 -14.62 32.38
N GLY A 9 3.49 -14.75 32.17
CA GLY A 9 4.37 -15.64 32.93
C GLY A 9 5.76 -15.75 32.29
N LEU A 10 6.79 -16.01 33.10
CA LEU A 10 8.18 -16.14 32.62
C LEU A 10 8.36 -17.34 31.69
N ASP A 11 7.56 -18.39 31.84
CA ASP A 11 7.60 -19.58 30.97
C ASP A 11 7.28 -19.27 29.50
N ASN A 12 6.58 -18.15 29.24
CA ASN A 12 6.23 -17.70 27.90
C ASN A 12 7.25 -16.75 27.27
N LEU A 13 8.36 -16.41 27.95
CA LEU A 13 9.35 -15.44 27.45
C LEU A 13 9.98 -15.88 26.13
N GLU A 14 10.38 -17.15 26.03
CA GLU A 14 11.03 -17.64 24.82
C GLU A 14 10.06 -17.64 23.62
N LYS A 15 8.82 -18.04 23.86
CA LYS A 15 7.77 -18.01 22.83
C LYS A 15 7.41 -16.58 22.41
N LEU A 16 7.42 -15.64 23.36
CA LEU A 16 7.24 -14.22 23.07
C LEU A 16 8.42 -13.66 22.26
N ARG A 17 9.67 -14.00 22.64
CA ARG A 17 10.88 -13.59 21.93
C ARG A 17 10.85 -14.05 20.47
N GLN A 18 10.58 -15.33 20.23
CA GLN A 18 10.46 -15.88 18.87
C GLN A 18 9.39 -15.16 18.04
N THR A 19 8.24 -14.87 18.66
CA THR A 19 7.14 -14.16 18.00
C THR A 19 7.54 -12.73 17.62
N LEU A 20 8.19 -12.00 18.52
CA LEU A 20 8.66 -10.64 18.28
C LEU A 20 9.78 -10.61 17.24
N THR A 21 10.74 -11.54 17.30
CA THR A 21 11.77 -11.70 16.27
C THR A 21 11.14 -11.89 14.90
N ALA A 22 10.16 -12.79 14.77
CA ALA A 22 9.45 -13.00 13.51
C ALA A 22 8.65 -11.77 13.02
N VAL A 23 8.21 -10.87 13.92
CA VAL A 23 7.60 -9.59 13.53
C VAL A 23 8.67 -8.62 13.04
N THR A 24 9.79 -8.50 13.76
CA THR A 24 10.89 -7.63 13.39
C THR A 24 11.51 -8.05 12.06
N ASP A 25 11.69 -9.34 11.82
CA ASP A 25 12.19 -9.87 10.54
C ASP A 25 11.22 -9.56 9.39
N ARG A 26 9.91 -9.70 9.62
CA ARG A 26 8.88 -9.31 8.65
C ARG A 26 8.90 -7.81 8.37
N PHE A 27 9.09 -6.99 9.40
CA PHE A 27 9.20 -5.54 9.23
C PHE A 27 10.46 -5.16 8.46
N ALA A 28 11.63 -5.69 8.84
CA ALA A 28 12.89 -5.46 8.13
C ALA A 28 12.82 -5.96 6.67
N GLY A 29 12.20 -7.12 6.44
CA GLY A 29 11.92 -7.63 5.11
C GLY A 29 10.99 -6.70 4.33
N PHE A 30 9.94 -6.17 4.95
CA PHE A 30 9.04 -5.19 4.32
C PHE A 30 9.78 -3.89 3.95
N GLU A 31 10.63 -3.35 4.84
CA GLU A 31 11.47 -2.17 4.57
C GLU A 31 12.47 -2.40 3.42
N ALA A 32 13.12 -3.56 3.40
CA ALA A 32 14.03 -3.95 2.32
C ALA A 32 13.31 -4.08 0.97
N HIS A 33 12.08 -4.61 0.97
CA HIS A 33 11.20 -4.57 -0.21
C HIS A 33 10.85 -3.14 -0.58
N GLY A 34 10.49 -2.31 0.41
CA GLY A 34 10.36 -0.85 0.39
C GLY A 34 11.32 -0.16 -0.57
N LEU A 35 12.60 -0.44 -0.35
CA LEU A 35 13.72 0.21 -1.04
C LEU A 35 14.03 -0.41 -2.40
N ASN A 36 13.58 -1.64 -2.68
CA ASN A 36 13.94 -2.41 -3.87
C ASN A 36 12.77 -2.67 -4.84
N VAL A 37 11.62 -2.01 -4.68
CA VAL A 37 10.48 -2.22 -5.59
C VAL A 37 10.79 -1.69 -6.99
N HIS A 38 11.23 -2.59 -7.86
CA HIS A 38 11.26 -2.41 -9.30
C HIS A 38 10.17 -3.33 -9.88
N VAL A 39 9.15 -2.74 -10.49
CA VAL A 39 8.08 -3.51 -11.14
C VAL A 39 8.24 -3.40 -12.64
N GLU A 40 8.46 -4.55 -13.26
CA GLU A 40 8.39 -4.77 -14.69
C GLU A 40 7.05 -4.26 -15.26
N PHE A 41 7.09 -3.44 -16.31
CA PHE A 41 5.90 -2.92 -17.00
C PHE A 41 4.90 -4.03 -17.41
N PRO A 42 5.33 -5.23 -17.84
CA PRO A 42 4.43 -6.37 -18.08
C PRO A 42 3.62 -6.82 -16.85
N LEU A 43 4.15 -6.73 -15.63
CA LEU A 43 3.36 -7.02 -14.43
C LEU A 43 2.29 -5.94 -14.22
N PHE A 44 2.63 -4.68 -14.42
CA PHE A 44 1.70 -3.57 -14.31
C PHE A 44 0.53 -3.72 -15.30
N GLN A 45 0.82 -4.02 -16.57
CA GLN A 45 -0.20 -4.27 -17.59
C GLN A 45 -1.11 -5.44 -17.22
N ARG A 46 -0.56 -6.57 -16.75
CA ARG A 46 -1.36 -7.71 -16.30
C ARG A 46 -2.32 -7.36 -15.16
N LEU A 47 -1.91 -6.51 -14.23
CA LEU A 47 -2.77 -6.08 -13.11
C LEU A 47 -3.93 -5.21 -13.58
N ALA A 48 -3.77 -4.47 -14.67
CA ALA A 48 -4.84 -3.67 -15.27
C ALA A 48 -5.87 -4.52 -16.03
N LEU A 49 -5.50 -5.73 -16.45
CA LEU A 49 -6.37 -6.64 -17.19
C LEU A 49 -7.28 -7.46 -16.26
N PRO A 50 -8.47 -7.87 -16.72
CA PRO A 50 -9.34 -8.75 -15.95
C PRO A 50 -8.74 -10.17 -15.83
N VAL A 51 -9.02 -10.83 -14.72
CA VAL A 51 -8.58 -12.20 -14.42
C VAL A 51 -9.79 -13.11 -14.17
N THR A 52 -9.68 -14.37 -14.55
CA THR A 52 -10.74 -15.36 -14.29
C THR A 52 -10.48 -16.04 -12.95
N MET A 53 -11.48 -16.09 -12.08
CA MET A 53 -11.43 -16.79 -10.80
C MET A 53 -12.61 -17.75 -10.71
N GLY A 54 -12.35 -19.05 -10.89
CA GLY A 54 -13.39 -20.05 -11.09
C GLY A 54 -14.18 -19.76 -12.37
N LYS A 55 -15.51 -19.66 -12.26
CA LYS A 55 -16.41 -19.34 -13.38
C LYS A 55 -16.64 -17.83 -13.58
N THR A 56 -16.03 -16.98 -12.75
CA THR A 56 -16.32 -15.53 -12.75
C THR A 56 -15.15 -14.73 -13.28
N LYS A 57 -15.41 -13.77 -14.18
CA LYS A 57 -14.44 -12.76 -14.61
C LYS A 57 -14.37 -11.62 -13.60
N ILE A 58 -13.19 -11.36 -13.06
CA ILE A 58 -12.93 -10.31 -12.08
C ILE A 58 -12.19 -9.17 -12.78
N ALA A 59 -12.67 -7.94 -12.58
CA ALA A 59 -12.10 -6.76 -13.22
C ALA A 59 -10.65 -6.51 -12.79
N GLY A 60 -9.89 -5.88 -13.69
CA GLY A 60 -8.54 -5.41 -13.41
C GLY A 60 -8.48 -4.37 -12.29
N ILE A 61 -7.25 -4.13 -11.82
CA ILE A 61 -6.91 -3.17 -10.80
C ILE A 61 -6.51 -1.87 -11.48
N LYS A 62 -7.38 -0.87 -11.37
CA LYS A 62 -7.12 0.49 -11.88
C LYS A 62 -6.17 1.23 -10.94
N ILE A 63 -5.26 2.02 -11.50
CA ILE A 63 -4.27 2.79 -10.74
C ILE A 63 -4.88 3.99 -9.99
N HIS A 64 -5.84 4.67 -10.63
CA HIS A 64 -6.45 5.90 -10.12
C HIS A 64 -7.69 5.68 -9.23
N ASN A 65 -8.05 4.43 -8.92
CA ASN A 65 -9.24 4.19 -8.11
C ASN A 65 -8.97 4.53 -6.64
N THR A 66 -9.42 5.70 -6.18
CA THR A 66 -9.21 6.23 -4.82
C THR A 66 -9.62 5.23 -3.75
N ARG A 67 -10.77 4.56 -3.92
CA ARG A 67 -11.26 3.54 -2.99
C ARG A 67 -10.26 2.38 -2.84
N MET A 68 -9.80 1.82 -3.95
CA MET A 68 -8.81 0.74 -3.92
C MET A 68 -7.45 1.20 -3.39
N LEU A 69 -7.07 2.45 -3.63
CA LEU A 69 -5.85 3.02 -3.08
C LEU A 69 -5.91 3.12 -1.55
N ARG A 70 -7.02 3.56 -0.99
CA ARG A 70 -7.25 3.57 0.47
C ARG A 70 -7.12 2.19 1.08
N LEU A 71 -7.74 1.18 0.45
CA LEU A 71 -7.60 -0.22 0.90
C LEU A 71 -6.14 -0.68 0.86
N LYS A 72 -5.42 -0.39 -0.22
CA LYS A 72 -4.00 -0.73 -0.37
C LYS A 72 -3.15 -0.09 0.73
N GLU A 73 -3.38 1.18 1.02
CA GLU A 73 -2.68 1.92 2.07
C GLU A 73 -2.94 1.32 3.45
N ILE A 74 -4.20 1.01 3.79
CA ILE A 74 -4.53 0.32 5.03
C ILE A 74 -3.86 -1.06 5.08
N LEU A 75 -3.91 -1.86 4.03
CA LEU A 75 -3.24 -3.17 4.02
C LEU A 75 -1.72 -3.05 4.22
N LEU A 76 -1.10 -1.96 3.75
CA LEU A 76 0.33 -1.72 3.87
C LEU A 76 0.75 -1.40 5.31
N HIS A 77 0.06 -0.46 5.97
CA HIS A 77 0.32 -0.10 7.38
C HIS A 77 0.23 -1.29 8.33
N HIS A 78 -0.53 -2.29 7.91
CA HIS A 78 -0.96 -3.42 8.68
C HIS A 78 -0.30 -4.74 8.23
N ALA A 79 0.62 -4.68 7.25
CA ALA A 79 1.35 -5.83 6.71
C ALA A 79 2.28 -6.49 7.75
N THR A 80 2.62 -5.77 8.82
CA THR A 80 3.50 -6.21 9.92
C THR A 80 2.77 -7.03 10.99
N GLN A 81 1.43 -7.07 10.96
CA GLN A 81 0.64 -7.75 11.98
C GLN A 81 0.61 -9.28 11.77
N ILE A 82 0.70 -10.03 12.87
CA ILE A 82 0.90 -11.49 12.85
C ILE A 82 -0.33 -12.25 12.34
N GLN A 83 -1.54 -11.82 12.69
CA GLN A 83 -2.77 -12.63 12.61
C GLN A 83 -3.65 -12.38 11.37
N GLY A 84 -3.17 -11.61 10.39
CA GLY A 84 -4.01 -11.14 9.28
C GLY A 84 -5.21 -10.31 9.75
N TRP A 85 -6.11 -9.97 8.83
CA TRP A 85 -7.14 -8.96 9.06
C TRP A 85 -8.54 -9.42 8.72
N ARG A 86 -9.48 -9.29 9.65
CA ARG A 86 -10.89 -9.51 9.32
C ARG A 86 -11.41 -8.33 8.51
N THR A 87 -12.40 -8.59 7.65
CA THR A 87 -13.05 -7.55 6.85
C THR A 87 -13.57 -6.39 7.71
N ALA A 88 -14.09 -6.67 8.91
CA ALA A 88 -14.60 -5.66 9.82
C ALA A 88 -13.49 -4.71 10.32
N ASP A 89 -12.33 -5.25 10.66
CA ASP A 89 -11.18 -4.48 11.15
C ASP A 89 -10.63 -3.58 10.03
N ILE A 90 -10.50 -4.13 8.81
CA ILE A 90 -10.10 -3.36 7.62
C ILE A 90 -11.08 -2.21 7.36
N HIS A 91 -12.39 -2.49 7.45
CA HIS A 91 -13.43 -1.49 7.25
C HIS A 91 -13.29 -0.33 8.25
N GLN A 92 -13.17 -0.64 9.55
CA GLN A 92 -13.00 0.37 10.59
C GLN A 92 -11.72 1.19 10.41
N ALA A 93 -10.61 0.54 10.06
CA ALA A 93 -9.34 1.23 9.78
C ALA A 93 -9.46 2.20 8.61
N ILE A 94 -10.18 1.83 7.53
CA ILE A 94 -10.42 2.72 6.39
C ILE A 94 -11.29 3.91 6.79
N LEU A 95 -12.39 3.69 7.53
CA LEU A 95 -13.25 4.78 7.96
C LEU A 95 -12.50 5.78 8.84
N SER A 96 -11.72 5.27 9.79
CA SER A 96 -10.94 6.07 10.73
C SER A 96 -9.82 6.85 10.03
N ALA A 97 -8.99 6.20 9.20
CA ALA A 97 -7.84 6.85 8.57
C ALA A 97 -8.23 7.90 7.53
N PHE A 98 -9.40 7.75 6.88
CA PHE A 98 -9.84 8.65 5.80
C PHE A 98 -11.08 9.48 6.17
N ASN A 99 -11.47 9.50 7.44
CA ASN A 99 -12.62 10.24 7.97
C ASN A 99 -13.91 10.05 7.13
N LEU A 100 -14.25 8.80 6.82
CA LEU A 100 -15.39 8.44 5.97
C LEU A 100 -16.62 8.08 6.80
N LYS A 101 -17.82 8.36 6.25
CA LYS A 101 -19.08 7.90 6.85
C LYS A 101 -19.21 6.37 6.69
N PRO A 102 -19.74 5.63 7.67
CA PRO A 102 -19.85 4.16 7.60
C PRO A 102 -20.60 3.63 6.38
N ALA A 103 -21.65 4.34 5.95
CA ALA A 103 -22.46 3.95 4.78
C ALA A 103 -21.70 4.08 3.45
N SER A 104 -20.58 4.81 3.43
CA SER A 104 -19.84 5.11 2.20
C SER A 104 -18.99 3.93 1.71
N TYR A 105 -18.81 2.87 2.51
CA TYR A 105 -17.75 1.90 2.26
C TYR A 105 -18.03 0.42 2.64
N THR A 106 -19.27 -0.06 2.60
CA THR A 106 -19.59 -1.38 3.18
C THR A 106 -19.57 -2.56 2.18
N LEU A 107 -20.45 -2.58 1.17
CA LEU A 107 -20.60 -3.71 0.22
C LEU A 107 -19.42 -3.81 -0.77
N THR A 108 -18.80 -2.68 -1.05
CA THR A 108 -17.69 -2.49 -1.98
C THR A 108 -16.38 -3.12 -1.49
N LEU A 109 -16.15 -3.17 -0.18
CA LEU A 109 -14.92 -3.72 0.40
C LEU A 109 -14.78 -5.22 0.14
N ARG A 110 -15.86 -6.00 0.24
CA ARG A 110 -15.83 -7.44 -0.05
C ARG A 110 -15.42 -7.71 -1.50
N TYR A 111 -15.95 -6.91 -2.43
CA TYR A 111 -15.59 -7.00 -3.84
C TYR A 111 -14.12 -6.60 -4.08
N ASP A 112 -13.63 -5.56 -3.40
CA ASP A 112 -12.23 -5.15 -3.55
C ASP A 112 -11.26 -6.19 -2.98
N LEU A 113 -11.57 -6.77 -1.81
CA LEU A 113 -10.77 -7.87 -1.25
C LEU A 113 -10.78 -9.08 -2.17
N ARG A 114 -11.95 -9.47 -2.68
CA ARG A 114 -12.07 -10.54 -3.70
C ARG A 114 -11.24 -10.22 -4.94
N LYS A 115 -11.23 -8.97 -5.40
CA LYS A 115 -10.41 -8.53 -6.52
C LYS A 115 -8.92 -8.68 -6.21
N LEU A 116 -8.45 -8.20 -5.06
CA LEU A 116 -7.04 -8.37 -4.66
C LEU A 116 -6.66 -9.85 -4.52
N THR A 117 -7.57 -10.70 -4.03
CA THR A 117 -7.39 -12.16 -3.98
C THR A 117 -7.27 -12.77 -5.38
N ALA A 118 -8.16 -12.41 -6.31
CA ALA A 118 -8.15 -12.93 -7.68
C ALA A 118 -6.86 -12.57 -8.43
N HIS A 119 -6.27 -11.41 -8.14
CA HIS A 119 -4.98 -10.97 -8.69
C HIS A 119 -3.76 -11.56 -7.97
N GLY A 120 -3.99 -12.41 -6.97
CA GLY A 120 -2.95 -13.07 -6.17
C GLY A 120 -2.15 -12.09 -5.30
N LEU A 121 -2.75 -10.97 -4.90
CA LEU A 121 -2.10 -9.98 -4.04
C LEU A 121 -2.38 -10.25 -2.57
N VAL A 122 -3.57 -10.77 -2.27
CA VAL A 122 -4.02 -11.08 -0.93
C VAL A 122 -4.41 -12.55 -0.86
N GLU A 123 -4.12 -13.19 0.26
CA GLU A 123 -4.69 -14.49 0.61
C GLU A 123 -5.64 -14.36 1.79
N ARG A 124 -6.55 -15.32 1.86
CA ARG A 124 -7.47 -15.46 2.96
C ARG A 124 -7.09 -16.70 3.76
N ASP A 125 -6.81 -16.53 5.04
CA ASP A 125 -6.71 -17.63 6.00
C ASP A 125 -8.11 -18.24 6.18
N GLY A 126 -8.26 -19.47 5.71
CA GLY A 126 -9.53 -20.19 5.68
C GLY A 126 -10.10 -20.49 7.05
N ASN A 127 -9.27 -20.55 8.10
CA ASN A 127 -9.73 -20.88 9.45
C ASN A 127 -10.22 -19.62 10.19
N ARG A 128 -9.57 -18.47 9.95
CA ARG A 128 -9.80 -17.24 10.72
C ARG A 128 -10.56 -16.15 9.97
N TYR A 129 -10.89 -16.41 8.69
CA TYR A 129 -11.54 -15.43 7.81
C TYR A 129 -10.73 -14.12 7.70
N CYS A 130 -9.41 -14.22 7.87
CA CYS A 130 -8.48 -13.11 7.88
C CYS A 130 -7.77 -12.97 6.53
N TYR A 131 -7.47 -11.73 6.14
CA TYR A 131 -6.74 -11.41 4.92
C TYR A 131 -5.28 -11.05 5.24
N ARG A 132 -4.36 -11.50 4.40
CA ARG A 132 -2.93 -11.20 4.49
C ARG A 132 -2.36 -10.87 3.11
N LEU A 133 -1.43 -9.91 3.04
CA LEU A 133 -0.68 -9.65 1.82
C LEU A 133 0.29 -10.81 1.56
N LYS A 134 0.31 -11.28 0.32
CA LYS A 134 1.39 -12.14 -0.19
C LYS A 134 2.63 -11.29 -0.48
N ASP A 135 3.79 -11.90 -0.66
CA ASP A 135 5.01 -11.16 -1.04
C ASP A 135 4.83 -10.34 -2.32
N LYS A 136 4.21 -10.92 -3.34
CA LYS A 136 3.77 -10.22 -4.56
C LYS A 136 2.84 -9.05 -4.21
N GLY A 137 1.89 -9.29 -3.32
CA GLY A 137 0.95 -8.31 -2.82
C GLY A 137 1.64 -7.11 -2.21
N SER A 138 2.56 -7.32 -1.27
CA SER A 138 3.31 -6.27 -0.59
C SER A 138 4.07 -5.38 -1.59
N LYS A 139 4.81 -5.99 -2.53
CA LYS A 139 5.53 -5.25 -3.59
C LYS A 139 4.60 -4.42 -4.47
N VAL A 140 3.50 -5.03 -4.93
CA VAL A 140 2.53 -4.37 -5.81
C VAL A 140 1.78 -3.26 -5.09
N VAL A 141 1.23 -3.53 -3.91
CA VAL A 141 0.48 -2.56 -3.10
C VAL A 141 1.38 -1.36 -2.78
N LEU A 142 2.61 -1.60 -2.37
CA LEU A 142 3.61 -0.56 -2.12
C LEU A 142 3.89 0.26 -3.38
N MET A 143 4.10 -0.38 -4.53
CA MET A 143 4.26 0.33 -5.81
C MET A 143 3.08 1.26 -6.10
N PHE A 144 1.84 0.79 -5.98
CA PHE A 144 0.65 1.63 -6.23
C PHE A 144 0.58 2.83 -5.27
N VAL A 145 0.85 2.61 -3.98
CA VAL A 145 0.80 3.67 -2.96
C VAL A 145 1.92 4.69 -3.19
N LEU A 146 3.16 4.23 -3.42
CA LEU A 146 4.30 5.10 -3.70
C LEU A 146 4.13 5.87 -5.00
N PHE A 147 3.69 5.21 -6.08
CA PHE A 147 3.42 5.87 -7.35
C PHE A 147 2.38 6.96 -7.18
N HIS A 148 1.27 6.68 -6.48
CA HIS A 148 0.25 7.70 -6.28
C HIS A 148 0.73 8.85 -5.38
N LYS A 149 1.41 8.57 -4.27
CA LYS A 149 1.82 9.59 -3.29
C LYS A 149 3.06 10.38 -3.70
N ARG A 150 3.99 9.76 -4.44
CA ARG A 150 5.29 10.37 -4.82
C ARG A 150 5.38 10.73 -6.29
N VAL A 151 4.52 10.23 -7.16
CA VAL A 151 4.54 10.62 -8.58
C VAL A 151 3.27 11.39 -8.91
N CYS A 152 2.10 10.77 -8.78
CA CYS A 152 0.85 11.42 -9.18
C CYS A 152 0.50 12.64 -8.35
N GLY A 153 0.52 12.55 -7.02
CA GLY A 153 0.16 13.68 -6.15
C GLY A 153 1.03 14.92 -6.40
N PRO A 154 2.35 14.78 -6.40
CA PRO A 154 3.27 15.89 -6.67
C PRO A 154 3.15 16.46 -8.09
N LEU A 155 3.06 15.60 -9.11
CA LEU A 155 2.88 16.07 -10.49
C LEU A 155 1.53 16.76 -10.67
N ALA A 156 0.45 16.17 -10.16
CA ALA A 156 -0.88 16.76 -10.25
C ALA A 156 -0.95 18.10 -9.50
N ASN A 157 -0.36 18.18 -8.30
CA ASN A 157 -0.30 19.41 -7.54
C ASN A 157 0.56 20.46 -8.25
N SER A 158 1.74 20.10 -8.74
CA SER A 158 2.64 21.02 -9.46
C SER A 158 2.04 21.55 -10.76
N LEU A 159 1.36 20.67 -11.52
CA LEU A 159 0.78 21.00 -12.83
C LEU A 159 -0.59 21.67 -12.75
N PHE A 160 -1.43 21.34 -11.77
CA PHE A 160 -2.86 21.70 -11.80
C PHE A 160 -3.38 22.43 -10.56
N GLU A 161 -2.68 22.41 -9.41
CA GLU A 161 -3.20 23.03 -8.17
C GLU A 161 -2.25 24.06 -7.55
N ARG A 162 -1.10 23.63 -7.02
CA ARG A 162 -0.06 24.46 -6.39
C ARG A 162 1.25 23.70 -6.29
N GLN A 163 2.35 24.35 -6.70
CA GLN A 163 3.70 23.84 -6.46
C GLN A 163 4.03 23.84 -4.96
N PRO A 164 4.73 22.80 -4.44
CA PRO A 164 5.25 22.82 -3.08
C PRO A 164 6.17 24.03 -2.90
N ASN A 165 5.90 24.89 -1.91
CA ASN A 165 6.75 26.05 -1.68
C ASN A 165 8.17 25.59 -1.28
N HIS A 166 9.16 25.99 -2.07
CA HIS A 166 10.58 25.67 -1.88
C HIS A 166 11.13 26.12 -0.52
N GLU A 167 10.54 27.14 0.10
CA GLU A 167 10.91 27.63 1.43
C GLU A 167 10.52 26.66 2.55
N HIS A 168 9.57 25.75 2.31
CA HIS A 168 9.09 24.76 3.27
C HIS A 168 9.77 23.39 3.14
N LYS A 169 10.95 23.33 2.50
CA LYS A 169 11.76 22.11 2.44
C LYS A 169 12.14 21.64 3.85
N PRO A 170 11.91 20.36 4.21
CA PRO A 170 12.37 19.82 5.47
C PRO A 170 13.89 19.98 5.60
N LYS A 171 14.36 20.44 6.77
CA LYS A 171 15.80 20.62 7.04
C LYS A 171 16.57 19.29 7.03
N SER A 172 15.85 18.17 7.17
CA SER A 172 16.38 16.81 7.09
C SER A 172 16.73 16.47 5.63
N LYS A 173 18.02 16.38 5.30
CA LYS A 173 18.50 15.92 3.99
C LYS A 173 18.57 14.39 3.93
N SER A 174 17.43 13.71 3.94
CA SER A 174 17.44 12.29 3.56
C SER A 174 17.91 12.15 2.10
N LYS A 175 18.74 11.15 1.81
CA LYS A 175 19.22 10.89 0.43
C LYS A 175 18.06 10.70 -0.54
N ILE A 176 17.00 10.03 -0.10
CA ILE A 176 15.79 9.79 -0.89
C ILE A 176 15.06 11.10 -1.17
N GLU A 177 14.92 11.96 -0.17
CA GLU A 177 14.24 13.24 -0.28
C GLU A 177 14.99 14.21 -1.21
N THR A 178 16.32 14.21 -1.13
CA THR A 178 17.18 14.97 -2.06
C THR A 178 17.03 14.47 -3.50
N ALA A 179 17.06 13.15 -3.70
CA ALA A 179 16.86 12.56 -5.03
C ALA A 179 15.48 12.86 -5.59
N TYR A 180 14.47 12.83 -4.73
CA TYR A 180 13.09 13.15 -5.04
C TYR A 180 12.93 14.60 -5.54
N TYR A 181 13.43 15.59 -4.80
CA TYR A 181 13.39 17.00 -5.24
C TYR A 181 14.19 17.25 -6.52
N LYS A 182 15.28 16.51 -6.75
CA LYS A 182 16.05 16.59 -7.99
C LYS A 182 15.23 16.07 -9.18
N ALA A 183 14.51 14.96 -9.00
CA ALA A 183 13.63 14.42 -10.03
C ALA A 183 12.47 15.37 -10.35
N ASP A 184 11.83 15.94 -9.32
CA ASP A 184 10.74 16.91 -9.46
C ASP A 184 11.17 18.14 -10.27
N ALA A 185 12.33 18.73 -9.92
CA ALA A 185 12.90 19.86 -10.66
C ALA A 185 13.24 19.52 -12.12
N ALA A 186 13.73 18.30 -12.39
CA ALA A 186 14.01 17.85 -13.74
C ALA A 186 12.73 17.67 -14.58
N ILE A 187 11.67 17.10 -13.99
CA ILE A 187 10.37 16.97 -14.65
C ILE A 187 9.78 18.35 -14.95
N GLN A 188 9.89 19.30 -14.01
CA GLN A 188 9.41 20.67 -14.21
C GLN A 188 10.14 21.37 -15.36
N ASN A 189 11.45 21.16 -15.50
CA ASN A 189 12.21 21.70 -16.64
C ASN A 189 11.67 21.16 -17.97
N VAL A 190 11.42 19.85 -18.07
CA VAL A 190 10.84 19.25 -19.28
C VAL A 190 9.46 19.83 -19.57
N ILE A 191 8.59 19.98 -18.56
CA ILE A 191 7.27 20.60 -18.73
C ILE A 191 7.39 22.03 -19.26
N ASN A 192 8.27 22.84 -18.66
CA ASN A 192 8.47 24.22 -19.09
C ASN A 192 8.93 24.29 -20.55
N GLN A 193 9.87 23.41 -20.94
CA GLN A 193 10.34 23.32 -22.32
C GLN A 193 9.22 22.92 -23.29
N LEU A 194 8.35 21.97 -22.90
CA LEU A 194 7.19 21.57 -23.70
C LEU A 194 6.17 22.70 -23.85
N VAL A 195 5.91 23.47 -22.80
CA VAL A 195 5.01 24.63 -22.85
C VAL A 195 5.57 25.75 -23.72
N THR A 196 6.88 26.00 -23.68
CA THR A 196 7.51 27.02 -24.56
C THR A 196 7.62 26.59 -26.02
N ALA A 197 7.50 25.29 -26.32
CA ALA A 197 7.56 24.76 -27.68
C ALA A 197 6.17 24.62 -28.34
N ALA A 198 5.09 24.88 -27.58
CA ALA A 198 3.70 24.86 -28.04
C ALA A 198 3.18 26.28 -28.28
#